data_AF-A0A1V8U1P3-F1
#
_entry.id   AF-A0A1V8U1P3-F1
#
_cell.length_a   1.000
_cell.length_b   1.000
_cell.length_c   1.000
_cell.angle_alpha   90.00
_cell.angle_beta   90.00
_cell.angle_gamma   90.00
#
_symmetry.space_group_name_H-M   'P 1'
#
loop_
_entity.id
_entity.type
_entity.pdbx_description
1 polymer ?
#
loop_
_entity_poly.entity_id
_entity_poly.type
_entity_poly.pdbx_seq_one_letter_code
_entity_poly.pdbx_strand_id
1 'polypeptide(L)'
;QCTVTRPGIAPLASALAVELLVSMTQHRLGARAPAPDAPPAGAGPNTILPAPPTTPGFPTSHPLGTIPHTLRGYLSTWQTIRITGKAYDCCAACSPGILERYTSEGWDFVKRAIGEKGFVEEVSGLAEVQRQAEEAARLMDEDGASGEDGWGSEREGEMI
;
A
#
# COMPACT_ATOMS: atom_id res chain seq x y z
N GLN A 1 19.97 4.64 4.81
CA GLN A 1 19.22 3.37 4.67
C GLN A 1 20.23 2.24 4.67
N CYS A 2 20.19 1.31 5.64
CA CYS A 2 21.24 0.29 5.86
C CYS A 2 20.66 -1.13 6.04
N THR A 3 19.69 -1.53 5.20
CA THR A 3 19.06 -2.86 5.30
C THR A 3 19.86 -3.93 4.58
N VAL A 4 20.23 -5.02 5.28
CA VAL A 4 20.74 -6.26 4.67
C VAL A 4 19.55 -7.12 4.24
N THR A 5 19.53 -7.53 2.97
CA THR A 5 18.42 -8.32 2.40
C THR A 5 18.87 -9.76 2.11
N ARG A 6 17.93 -10.71 2.20
CA ARG A 6 18.20 -12.09 1.71
C ARG A 6 18.53 -12.02 0.22
N PRO A 7 19.59 -12.69 -0.27
CA PRO A 7 20.08 -12.51 -1.64
C PRO A 7 19.05 -12.87 -2.72
N GLY A 8 18.08 -13.75 -2.43
CA GLY A 8 17.02 -14.11 -3.37
C GLY A 8 15.94 -13.05 -3.59
N ILE A 9 15.84 -12.01 -2.75
CA ILE A 9 14.77 -10.98 -2.85
C ILE A 9 14.93 -10.14 -4.12
N ALA A 10 16.14 -9.64 -4.38
CA ALA A 10 16.37 -8.71 -5.47
C ALA A 10 16.11 -9.33 -6.86
N PRO A 11 16.58 -10.56 -7.17
CA PRO A 11 16.27 -11.20 -8.45
C PRO A 11 14.76 -11.46 -8.65
N LEU A 12 14.06 -11.92 -7.60
CA LEU A 12 12.62 -12.17 -7.69
C LEU A 12 11.83 -10.87 -7.93
N ALA A 13 12.13 -9.82 -7.17
CA ALA A 13 11.49 -8.52 -7.37
C ALA A 13 11.76 -7.96 -8.78
N SER A 14 12.99 -8.11 -9.27
CA SER A 14 13.39 -7.64 -10.62
C SER A 14 12.64 -8.41 -11.72
N ALA A 15 12.56 -9.74 -11.61
CA ALA A 15 11.83 -10.56 -12.57
C ALA A 15 10.34 -10.20 -12.61
N LEU A 16 9.70 -10.06 -11.44
CA LEU A 16 8.29 -9.66 -11.36
C LEU A 16 8.05 -8.25 -11.93
N ALA A 17 8.97 -7.31 -11.70
CA ALA A 17 8.87 -5.96 -12.24
C ALA A 17 8.97 -5.94 -13.77
N VAL A 18 9.87 -6.74 -14.36
CA VAL A 18 10.00 -6.85 -15.81
C VAL A 18 8.76 -7.50 -16.42
N GLU A 19 8.26 -8.60 -15.85
CA GLU A 19 7.03 -9.25 -16.34
C GLU A 19 5.81 -8.33 -16.25
N LEU A 20 5.70 -7.55 -15.17
CA LEU A 20 4.65 -6.55 -15.02
C LEU A 20 4.77 -5.45 -16.08
N LEU A 21 5.98 -4.94 -16.32
CA LEU A 21 6.24 -3.92 -17.34
C LEU A 21 5.87 -4.43 -18.74
N VAL A 22 6.34 -5.62 -19.12
CA VAL A 22 6.02 -6.22 -20.43
C VAL A 22 4.52 -6.39 -20.55
N SER A 23 3.84 -6.93 -19.52
CA SER A 23 2.38 -7.05 -19.49
C SER A 23 1.68 -5.70 -19.68
N MET A 24 2.10 -4.65 -18.97
CA MET A 24 1.52 -3.31 -19.13
C MET A 24 1.69 -2.78 -20.56
N THR A 25 2.84 -2.99 -21.20
CA THR A 25 3.07 -2.50 -22.57
C THR A 25 2.22 -3.22 -23.62
N GLN A 26 1.82 -4.47 -23.38
CA GLN A 26 0.97 -5.25 -24.29
C GLN A 26 -0.53 -4.99 -24.06
N HIS A 27 -0.90 -4.37 -22.95
CA HIS A 27 -2.28 -4.03 -22.66
C HIS A 27 -2.72 -2.79 -23.45
N ARG A 28 -3.93 -2.82 -24.04
CA ARG A 28 -4.48 -1.70 -24.82
C ARG A 28 -4.51 -0.37 -24.05
N LEU A 29 -4.76 -0.44 -22.74
CA LEU A 29 -4.80 0.75 -21.86
C LEU A 29 -3.43 1.14 -21.27
N GLY A 30 -2.36 0.39 -21.57
CA GLY A 30 -1.02 0.66 -21.05
C GLY A 30 -1.00 0.73 -19.52
N ALA A 31 -0.42 1.82 -19.00
CA ALA A 31 -0.38 2.12 -17.57
C ALA A 31 -1.78 2.36 -16.93
N ARG A 32 -2.84 2.51 -17.72
CA ARG A 32 -4.22 2.64 -17.25
C ARG A 32 -4.98 1.30 -17.25
N ALA A 33 -4.27 0.18 -17.38
CA ALA A 33 -4.87 -1.14 -17.24
C ALA A 33 -5.55 -1.29 -15.87
N PRO A 34 -6.77 -1.84 -15.79
CA PRO A 34 -7.43 -2.05 -14.52
C PRO A 34 -6.71 -3.15 -13.72
N ALA A 35 -6.70 -2.98 -12.39
CA ALA A 35 -6.29 -4.05 -11.51
C ALA A 35 -7.26 -5.24 -11.66
N PRO A 36 -6.81 -6.48 -11.47
CA PRO A 36 -7.65 -7.65 -11.62
C PRO A 36 -8.60 -7.74 -10.42
N ASP A 37 -9.78 -8.32 -10.64
CA ASP A 37 -10.80 -8.48 -9.60
C ASP A 37 -10.28 -9.27 -8.40
N ALA A 38 -10.94 -9.09 -7.25
CA ALA A 38 -10.65 -9.90 -6.07
C ALA A 38 -10.83 -11.39 -6.39
N PRO A 39 -10.01 -12.28 -5.79
CA PRO A 39 -10.23 -13.72 -5.93
C PRO A 39 -11.66 -14.08 -5.49
N PRO A 40 -12.27 -15.11 -6.10
CA PRO A 40 -13.59 -15.58 -5.66
C PRO A 40 -13.56 -16.01 -4.19
N ALA A 41 -14.72 -15.85 -3.52
CA ALA A 41 -14.86 -16.22 -2.12
C ALA A 41 -14.48 -17.69 -1.89
N GLY A 42 -13.59 -17.95 -0.92
CA GLY A 42 -13.07 -19.28 -0.63
C GLY A 42 -11.82 -19.69 -1.42
N ALA A 43 -11.32 -18.85 -2.35
CA ALA A 43 -10.00 -19.05 -2.93
C ALA A 43 -8.92 -18.84 -1.87
N GLY A 44 -8.19 -19.91 -1.55
CA GLY A 44 -7.03 -19.84 -0.68
C GLY A 44 -5.84 -19.13 -1.38
N PRO A 45 -4.78 -18.79 -0.63
CA PRO A 45 -3.61 -18.11 -1.18
C PRO A 45 -2.88 -18.90 -2.27
N ASN A 46 -3.07 -20.22 -2.30
CA ASN A 46 -2.46 -21.13 -3.28
C ASN A 46 -3.44 -21.57 -4.38
N THR A 47 -4.64 -20.99 -4.45
CA THR A 47 -5.61 -21.33 -5.50
C THR A 47 -5.12 -20.79 -6.83
N ILE A 48 -4.93 -21.70 -7.79
CA ILE A 48 -4.62 -21.34 -9.18
C ILE A 48 -5.91 -20.80 -9.83
N LEU A 49 -5.89 -19.52 -10.19
CA LEU A 49 -7.01 -18.89 -10.91
C LEU A 49 -6.89 -19.14 -12.42
N PRO A 50 -8.01 -19.22 -13.16
CA PRO A 50 -7.97 -19.36 -14.61
C PRO A 50 -7.31 -18.14 -15.26
N ALA A 51 -6.59 -18.37 -16.35
CA ALA A 51 -6.04 -17.28 -17.15
C ALA A 51 -7.16 -16.44 -17.78
N PRO A 52 -6.96 -15.12 -17.96
CA PRO A 52 -7.90 -14.29 -18.69
C PRO A 52 -7.98 -14.72 -20.17
N PRO A 53 -9.08 -14.40 -20.87
CA PRO A 53 -9.23 -14.76 -22.28
C PRO A 53 -8.14 -14.09 -23.13
N THR A 54 -7.61 -14.79 -24.13
CA THR A 54 -6.66 -14.23 -25.10
C THR A 54 -7.32 -13.75 -26.40
N THR A 55 -8.63 -13.96 -26.52
CA THR A 55 -9.42 -13.61 -27.70
C THR A 55 -9.59 -12.09 -27.83
N PRO A 56 -9.14 -11.48 -28.95
CA PRO A 56 -9.31 -10.05 -29.19
C PRO A 56 -10.79 -9.64 -29.11
N GLY A 57 -11.07 -8.54 -28.40
CA GLY A 57 -12.42 -7.97 -28.28
C GLY A 57 -13.11 -8.22 -26.94
N PHE A 58 -12.62 -9.14 -26.11
CA PHE A 58 -13.09 -9.25 -24.72
C PHE A 58 -12.47 -8.15 -23.84
N PRO A 59 -13.23 -7.50 -22.93
CA PRO A 59 -12.73 -6.40 -22.10
C PRO A 59 -11.52 -6.77 -21.22
N THR A 60 -11.47 -8.01 -20.76
CA THR A 60 -10.38 -8.54 -19.92
C THR A 60 -9.31 -9.27 -20.74
N SER A 61 -9.34 -9.15 -22.07
CA SER A 61 -8.42 -9.91 -22.90
C SER A 61 -7.01 -9.39 -22.81
N HIS A 62 -6.08 -10.27 -22.47
CA HIS A 62 -4.67 -9.92 -22.38
C HIS A 62 -3.76 -11.13 -22.61
N PRO A 63 -2.80 -11.07 -23.56
CA PRO A 63 -2.00 -12.22 -23.97
C PRO A 63 -1.05 -12.75 -22.88
N LEU A 64 -0.69 -11.90 -21.91
CA LEU A 64 0.27 -12.23 -20.85
C LEU A 64 -0.39 -12.37 -19.46
N GLY A 65 -1.72 -12.55 -19.42
CA GLY A 65 -2.42 -12.71 -18.16
C GLY A 65 -2.85 -11.39 -17.53
N THR A 66 -2.87 -11.32 -16.21
CA THR A 66 -3.43 -10.17 -15.47
C THR A 66 -2.38 -9.12 -15.10
N ILE A 67 -2.78 -7.86 -14.88
CA ILE A 67 -1.89 -6.76 -14.49
C ILE A 67 -2.19 -6.33 -13.05
N PRO A 68 -1.49 -6.88 -12.04
CA PRO A 68 -1.69 -6.51 -10.64
C PRO A 68 -1.28 -5.05 -10.36
N HIS A 69 -2.01 -4.37 -9.48
CA HIS A 69 -1.65 -3.04 -9.00
C HIS A 69 -0.38 -3.08 -8.13
N THR A 70 -0.36 -3.96 -7.12
CA THR A 70 0.80 -4.17 -6.25
C THR A 70 1.01 -5.66 -6.00
N LEU A 71 2.26 -6.11 -6.06
CA LEU A 71 2.69 -7.44 -5.64
C LEU A 71 3.57 -7.33 -4.38
N ARG A 72 3.27 -8.13 -3.35
CA ARG A 72 4.08 -8.21 -2.14
C ARG A 72 4.50 -9.66 -1.89
N GLY A 73 5.82 -9.89 -1.93
CA GLY A 73 6.43 -11.19 -1.72
C GLY A 73 7.00 -11.36 -0.31
N TYR A 74 6.82 -12.55 0.26
CA TYR A 74 7.31 -12.94 1.58
C TYR A 74 8.10 -14.25 1.46
N LEU A 75 9.42 -14.18 1.61
CA LEU A 75 10.29 -15.36 1.51
C LEU A 75 10.34 -16.23 2.76
N SER A 76 9.86 -15.75 3.91
CA SER A 76 9.77 -16.56 5.13
C SER A 76 8.63 -17.58 5.04
N THR A 77 7.51 -17.19 4.41
CA THR A 77 6.30 -18.00 4.26
C THR A 77 6.03 -18.44 2.82
N TRP A 78 6.91 -18.06 1.88
CA TRP A 78 6.81 -18.40 0.45
C TRP A 78 5.51 -17.91 -0.21
N GLN A 79 5.03 -16.75 0.20
CA GLN A 79 3.77 -16.17 -0.26
C GLN A 79 4.01 -14.97 -1.17
N THR A 80 3.18 -14.84 -2.22
CA THR A 80 3.07 -13.61 -3.01
C THR A 80 1.61 -13.20 -3.03
N ILE A 81 1.32 -11.99 -2.56
CA ILE A 81 -0.04 -11.45 -2.49
C ILE A 81 -0.22 -10.30 -3.46
N ARG A 82 -1.41 -10.24 -4.08
CA ARG A 82 -1.87 -9.11 -4.90
C ARG A 82 -2.65 -8.14 -4.02
N ILE A 83 -2.29 -6.87 -4.07
CA ILE A 83 -2.98 -5.81 -3.32
C ILE A 83 -3.46 -4.75 -4.31
N THR A 84 -4.68 -4.28 -4.10
CA THR A 84 -5.24 -3.14 -4.83
C THR A 84 -5.50 -2.02 -3.83
N GLY A 85 -4.76 -0.91 -3.96
CA GLY A 85 -5.00 0.32 -3.21
C GLY A 85 -5.91 1.28 -3.96
N LYS A 86 -6.60 2.15 -3.23
CA LYS A 86 -7.28 3.34 -3.79
C LYS A 86 -6.36 4.55 -3.63
N ALA A 87 -6.51 5.54 -4.52
CA ALA A 87 -5.87 6.84 -4.33
C ALA A 87 -6.37 7.44 -3.00
N TYR A 88 -5.44 7.99 -2.22
CA TYR A 88 -5.73 8.57 -0.92
C TYR A 88 -5.70 10.09 -0.99
N ASP A 89 -6.77 10.72 -0.49
CA ASP A 89 -6.97 12.17 -0.62
C ASP A 89 -5.90 12.98 0.11
N CYS A 90 -5.32 12.45 1.19
CA CYS A 90 -4.24 13.12 1.94
C CYS A 90 -2.84 12.55 1.64
N CYS A 91 -2.65 11.89 0.49
CA CYS A 91 -1.35 11.34 0.10
C CYS A 91 -0.27 12.43 -0.06
N ALA A 92 0.88 12.25 0.58
CA ALA A 92 2.04 13.14 0.50
C ALA A 92 2.67 13.26 -0.91
N ALA A 93 2.24 12.44 -1.88
CA ALA A 93 2.81 12.42 -3.23
C ALA A 93 1.79 12.69 -4.35
N CYS A 94 0.56 12.15 -4.24
CA CYS A 94 -0.43 12.22 -5.32
C CYS A 94 -1.78 12.84 -4.92
N SER A 95 -1.89 13.42 -3.73
CA SER A 95 -3.10 14.18 -3.36
C SER A 95 -3.32 15.36 -4.30
N PRO A 96 -4.56 15.80 -4.50
CA PRO A 96 -4.86 16.96 -5.34
C PRO A 96 -4.07 18.21 -4.95
N GLY A 97 -3.93 18.48 -3.65
CA GLY A 97 -3.16 19.62 -3.15
C GLY A 97 -1.67 19.57 -3.51
N ILE A 98 -1.05 18.38 -3.44
CA ILE A 98 0.35 18.19 -3.83
C ILE A 98 0.51 18.38 -5.35
N LEU A 99 -0.38 17.79 -6.16
CA LEU A 99 -0.31 17.91 -7.62
C LEU A 99 -0.51 19.35 -8.10
N GLU A 100 -1.46 20.07 -7.51
CA GLU A 100 -1.73 21.48 -7.83
C GLU A 100 -0.54 22.37 -7.49
N ARG A 101 0.03 22.23 -6.30
CA ARG A 101 1.21 22.99 -5.85
C ARG A 101 2.44 22.67 -6.67
N TYR A 102 2.69 21.40 -6.98
CA TYR A 102 3.79 21.01 -7.85
C TYR A 102 3.63 21.60 -9.26
N THR A 103 2.41 21.61 -9.81
CA THR A 103 2.14 22.14 -11.16
C THR A 103 2.28 23.67 -11.22
N SER A 104 1.89 24.38 -10.16
CA SER A 104 1.92 25.85 -10.11
C SER A 104 3.28 26.42 -9.68
N GLU A 105 3.95 25.82 -8.69
CA GLU A 105 5.19 26.33 -8.10
C GLU A 105 6.45 25.58 -8.58
N GLY A 106 6.28 24.39 -9.18
CA GLY A 106 7.37 23.62 -9.79
C GLY A 106 8.53 23.33 -8.83
N TRP A 107 9.72 23.79 -9.18
CA TRP A 107 10.94 23.55 -8.40
C TRP A 107 10.94 24.24 -7.04
N ASP A 108 10.27 25.38 -6.89
CA ASP A 108 10.20 26.06 -5.60
C ASP A 108 9.44 25.22 -4.57
N PHE A 109 8.34 24.58 -4.98
CA PHE A 109 7.65 23.60 -4.17
C PHE A 109 8.56 22.43 -3.77
N VAL A 110 9.33 21.86 -4.71
CA VAL A 110 10.22 20.73 -4.43
C VAL A 110 11.32 21.11 -3.42
N LYS A 111 11.92 22.30 -3.55
CA LYS A 111 12.91 22.79 -2.59
C LYS A 111 12.33 22.88 -1.18
N ARG A 112 11.11 23.41 -1.06
CA ARG A 112 10.42 23.52 0.23
C ARG A 112 10.06 22.14 0.78
N ALA A 113 9.54 21.24 -0.05
CA ALA A 113 9.23 19.86 0.33
C ALA A 113 10.44 19.09 0.87
N ILE A 114 11.64 19.33 0.34
CA ILE A 114 12.87 18.67 0.81
C ILE A 114 13.49 19.42 2.01
N GLY A 115 13.37 20.75 2.05
CA GLY A 115 14.05 21.60 3.04
C GLY A 115 13.25 21.90 4.30
N GLU A 116 11.92 21.92 4.23
CA GLU A 116 11.02 22.30 5.32
C GLU A 116 10.36 21.04 5.91
N LYS A 117 10.67 20.72 7.16
CA LYS A 117 10.04 19.61 7.89
C LYS A 117 8.55 19.90 8.09
N GLY A 118 7.67 18.95 7.77
CA GLY A 118 6.23 19.08 7.96
C GLY A 118 5.50 19.75 6.79
N PHE A 119 6.20 20.39 5.86
CA PHE A 119 5.56 21.14 4.78
C PHE A 119 4.69 20.26 3.88
N VAL A 120 5.16 19.06 3.54
CA VAL A 120 4.41 18.13 2.68
C VAL A 120 3.16 17.63 3.40
N GLU A 121 3.27 17.34 4.69
CA GLU A 121 2.17 16.86 5.52
C GLU A 121 1.07 17.92 5.68
N GLU A 122 1.44 19.20 5.78
CA GLU A 122 0.50 20.32 5.77
C GLU A 122 -0.20 20.46 4.42
N VAL A 123 0.56 20.46 3.32
CA VAL A 123 0.00 20.62 1.96
C VAL A 123 -0.90 19.44 1.59
N SER A 124 -0.54 18.23 2.01
CA SER A 124 -1.35 17.04 1.75
C SER A 124 -2.54 16.89 2.70
N GLY A 125 -2.66 17.73 3.74
CA GLY A 125 -3.68 17.58 4.79
C GLY A 125 -3.44 16.40 5.74
N LEU A 126 -2.29 15.73 5.65
CA LEU A 126 -1.93 14.62 6.53
C LEU A 126 -1.67 15.10 7.97
N ALA A 127 -1.18 16.32 8.14
CA ALA A 127 -0.98 16.93 9.46
C ALA A 127 -2.30 17.04 10.24
N GLU A 128 -3.39 17.41 9.56
CA GLU A 128 -4.73 17.47 10.16
C GLU A 128 -5.21 16.09 10.60
N VAL A 129 -5.03 15.07 9.75
CA VAL A 129 -5.41 13.69 10.05
C VAL A 129 -4.65 13.17 11.27
N GLN A 130 -3.36 13.49 11.40
CA GLN A 130 -2.55 13.13 12.56
C GLN A 130 -3.05 13.81 13.84
N ARG A 131 -3.35 15.12 13.78
CA ARG A 131 -3.88 15.86 14.93
C ARG A 131 -5.21 15.29 15.43
N GLN A 132 -6.12 14.96 14.51
CA GLN A 132 -7.40 14.34 14.85
C GLN A 132 -7.23 12.96 15.48
N ALA A 133 -6.27 12.17 14.99
CA ALA A 133 -5.97 10.85 15.56
C ALA A 133 -5.39 10.96 16.98
N GLU A 134 -4.51 11.93 17.23
CA GLU A 134 -3.94 12.20 18.57
C GLU A 134 -4.99 12.69 19.56
N GLU A 135 -5.91 13.56 19.12
CA GLU A 135 -7.02 14.03 19.94
C GLU A 135 -7.98 12.89 20.30
N ALA A 136 -8.35 12.07 19.31
CA ALA A 136 -9.19 10.91 19.53
C ALA A 136 -8.56 9.89 20.49
N ALA A 137 -7.25 9.63 20.37
CA ALA A 137 -6.53 8.74 21.27
C ALA A 137 -6.56 9.27 22.72
N ARG A 138 -6.37 10.58 22.90
CA ARG A 138 -6.40 11.22 24.23
C ARG A 138 -7.77 11.11 24.89
N LEU A 139 -8.84 11.35 24.13
CA LEU A 139 -10.21 11.21 24.65
C LEU A 139 -10.49 9.77 25.10
N MET A 140 -10.03 8.76 24.36
CA MET A 140 -10.18 7.36 24.76
C MET A 140 -9.41 7.02 26.05
N ASP A 141 -8.22 7.60 26.25
CA ASP A 141 -7.44 7.42 27.48
C ASP A 141 -8.10 8.09 28.69
N GLU A 142 -8.72 9.26 28.49
CA GLU A 142 -9.45 10.00 29.53
C GLU A 142 -10.76 9.30 29.94
N ASP A 143 -11.48 8.71 28.99
CA ASP A 143 -12.71 7.94 29.22
C ASP A 143 -12.45 6.55 29.85
N GLY A 144 -11.24 5.99 29.68
CA GLY A 144 -10.80 4.74 30.29
C GLY A 144 -10.43 4.85 31.77
N ALA A 145 -10.38 6.07 32.33
CA ALA A 145 -10.06 6.32 33.74
C ALA A 145 -11.30 6.35 34.67
N SER A 146 -12.51 6.16 34.14
CA SER A 146 -13.77 6.22 34.91
C SER A 146 -14.56 4.90 34.95
N GLY A 147 -13.89 3.75 35.07
CA GLY A 147 -14.55 2.44 35.18
C GLY A 147 -13.78 1.41 36.01
N GLU A 148 -14.11 1.35 37.31
CA GLU A 148 -14.02 0.21 38.23
C GLU A 148 -12.63 -0.36 38.61
N ASP A 149 -12.18 0.13 39.76
CA ASP A 149 -11.59 -0.58 40.90
C ASP A 149 -11.91 -2.10 41.03
N GLY A 150 -10.85 -2.90 41.17
CA GLY A 150 -10.87 -4.20 41.86
C GLY A 150 -10.33 -5.40 41.05
N TRP A 151 -9.48 -6.20 41.70
CA TRP A 151 -9.07 -7.60 41.43
C TRP A 151 -7.55 -7.83 41.27
N GLY A 152 -6.90 -7.99 42.43
CA GLY A 152 -6.09 -9.18 42.71
C GLY A 152 -4.64 -9.22 42.21
N SER A 153 -3.71 -8.83 43.08
CA SER A 153 -2.34 -9.36 43.07
C SER A 153 -2.38 -10.87 43.29
N GLU A 154 -2.09 -11.71 42.29
CA GLU A 154 -1.62 -13.08 42.51
C GLU A 154 -0.67 -13.59 41.39
N ARG A 155 0.60 -13.74 41.80
CA ARG A 155 1.55 -14.85 41.54
C ARG A 155 2.34 -14.91 40.23
N GLU A 156 3.66 -14.78 40.44
CA GLU A 156 4.74 -15.34 39.62
C GLU A 156 4.44 -16.77 39.13
N GLY A 157 4.65 -17.01 37.84
CA GLY A 157 4.60 -18.31 37.20
C GLY A 157 5.84 -18.49 36.32
N GLU A 158 6.78 -19.25 36.86
CA GLU A 158 8.00 -19.79 36.25
C GLU A 158 7.73 -20.51 34.92
N MET A 159 8.49 -20.21 33.86
CA MET A 159 8.50 -21.02 32.64
C MET A 159 9.70 -21.97 32.65
N ILE A 160 9.35 -23.25 32.58
CA ILE A 160 10.20 -24.41 32.29
C ILE A 160 10.75 -24.30 30.87
#